data_AF-A0A0M2Q0Y1-F1
#
_entry.id   AF-A0A0M2Q0Y1-F1
#
_cell.length_a   1.000
_cell.length_b   1.000
_cell.length_c   1.000
_cell.angle_alpha   90.00
_cell.angle_beta   90.00
_cell.angle_gamma   90.00
#
_symmetry.space_group_name_H-M   'P 1'
#
loop_
_entity.id
_entity.type
_entity.pdbx_description
1 polymer ?
#
loop_
_entity_poly.entity_id
_entity_poly.type
_entity_poly.pdbx_seq_one_letter_code
_entity_poly.pdbx_strand_id
1 'polypeptide(L)'
;MATMTPCLHYSIDSAPDGKNVILKIWEPFPTNRKPYLYQLNYRLASEAMARQVLNQHLSLLGGEEIRANQPLPIAGELSGSQDATVSMPIA
;
A
#
# COMPACT_ATOMS: atom_id res chain seq x y z
N MET A 1 6.00 -24.29 -0.03
CA MET A 1 5.28 -23.28 -0.85
C MET A 1 5.73 -21.93 -0.35
N ALA A 2 6.36 -21.10 -1.18
CA ALA A 2 6.75 -19.75 -0.76
C ALA A 2 5.45 -18.97 -0.53
N THR A 3 5.11 -18.71 0.73
CA THR A 3 4.08 -17.75 1.11
C THR A 3 4.58 -16.39 0.61
N MET A 4 4.13 -16.00 -0.57
CA MET A 4 4.39 -14.66 -1.07
C MET A 4 3.61 -13.72 -0.18
N THR A 5 4.33 -13.14 0.78
CA THR A 5 3.86 -12.01 1.56
C THR A 5 3.33 -10.99 0.56
N PRO A 6 2.03 -10.63 0.59
CA PRO A 6 1.49 -9.68 -0.35
C PRO A 6 2.18 -8.34 -0.13
N CYS A 7 3.02 -7.93 -1.07
CA CYS A 7 3.69 -6.63 -1.03
C CYS A 7 2.92 -5.64 -1.88
N LEU A 8 2.65 -4.46 -1.34
CA LEU A 8 2.01 -3.35 -2.03
C LEU A 8 3.06 -2.29 -2.33
N HIS A 9 3.27 -1.98 -3.60
CA HIS A 9 4.15 -0.90 -3.98
C HIS A 9 3.34 0.36 -4.24
N TYR A 10 3.92 1.50 -3.90
CA TYR A 10 3.28 2.77 -4.15
C TYR A 10 4.27 3.87 -4.55
N SER A 11 3.76 4.88 -5.24
CA SER A 11 4.42 6.16 -5.43
C SER A 11 3.45 7.33 -5.29
N ILE A 12 3.94 8.45 -4.80
CA ILE A 12 3.22 9.68 -4.55
C ILE A 12 3.93 10.77 -5.35
N ASP A 13 3.32 11.20 -6.45
CA ASP A 13 3.82 12.28 -7.28
C ASP A 13 3.00 13.55 -7.04
N SER A 14 3.62 14.72 -7.15
CA SER A 14 2.86 15.97 -7.21
C SER A 14 2.19 16.09 -8.57
N ALA A 15 0.89 16.39 -8.58
CA ALA A 15 0.19 16.61 -9.83
C ALA A 15 0.68 17.94 -10.48
N PRO A 16 0.66 18.05 -11.82
CA PRO A 16 1.19 19.22 -12.53
C PRO A 16 0.47 20.53 -12.21
N ASP A 17 -0.72 20.47 -11.65
CA ASP A 17 -1.51 21.60 -11.16
C ASP A 17 -1.11 22.07 -9.74
N GLY A 18 -0.21 21.37 -9.06
CA GLY A 18 0.32 21.73 -7.73
C GLY A 18 -0.70 21.68 -6.58
N LYS A 19 -1.97 21.45 -6.88
CA LYS A 19 -3.08 21.38 -5.92
C LYS A 19 -3.48 19.95 -5.55
N ASN A 20 -3.03 18.99 -6.35
CA ASN A 20 -3.37 17.58 -6.18
C ASN A 20 -2.10 16.73 -6.07
N VAL A 21 -2.29 15.53 -5.57
CA VAL A 21 -1.30 14.49 -5.40
C VAL A 21 -1.75 13.29 -6.22
N ILE A 22 -0.82 12.67 -6.95
CA ILE A 22 -1.06 11.45 -7.71
C ILE A 22 -0.49 10.29 -6.92
N LEU A 23 -1.37 9.47 -6.34
CA LEU A 23 -1.00 8.23 -5.70
C LEU A 23 -1.12 7.09 -6.70
N LYS A 24 -0.02 6.38 -6.95
CA LYS A 24 0.02 5.18 -7.76
C LYS A 24 0.23 3.99 -6.84
N ILE A 25 -0.57 2.94 -7.01
CA ILE A 25 -0.47 1.69 -6.24
C ILE A 25 -0.39 0.54 -7.24
N TRP A 26 0.50 -0.43 -7.02
CA TRP A 26 0.58 -1.63 -7.83
C TRP A 26 1.04 -2.84 -7.03
N GLU A 27 0.56 -4.02 -7.46
CA GLU A 27 0.97 -5.30 -6.90
C GLU A 27 2.08 -5.94 -7.75
N PRO A 28 3.17 -6.40 -7.13
CA PRO A 28 4.24 -7.11 -7.81
C PRO A 28 3.73 -8.50 -8.19
N PHE A 29 3.91 -8.85 -9.45
CA PHE A 29 3.54 -10.18 -9.91
C PHE A 29 4.53 -11.21 -9.34
N PRO A 30 4.06 -12.42 -8.98
CA PRO A 30 4.85 -13.47 -8.33
C PRO A 30 6.04 -14.02 -9.14
N THR A 31 6.30 -13.51 -10.35
CA THR A 31 7.48 -13.88 -11.14
C THR A 31 8.36 -12.65 -11.30
N ASN A 32 9.68 -12.84 -11.16
CA ASN A 32 10.75 -11.84 -11.32
C ASN A 32 10.79 -11.10 -12.69
N ARG A 33 9.82 -11.37 -13.56
CA ARG A 33 9.56 -10.63 -14.79
C ARG A 33 8.36 -9.75 -14.54
N LYS A 34 8.59 -8.43 -14.48
CA LYS A 34 7.56 -7.40 -14.65
C LYS A 34 6.64 -7.84 -15.80
N PRO A 35 5.39 -8.20 -15.50
CA PRO A 35 4.38 -7.15 -15.50
C PRO A 35 3.63 -7.13 -14.17
N TYR A 36 3.39 -5.94 -13.63
CA TYR A 36 2.47 -5.74 -12.51
C TYR A 36 1.08 -6.28 -12.88
N LEU A 37 0.36 -6.91 -11.95
CA LEU A 37 -1.00 -7.40 -12.19
C LEU A 37 -1.93 -6.25 -12.60
N TYR A 38 -1.78 -5.11 -11.92
CA TYR A 38 -2.50 -3.88 -12.18
C TYR A 38 -1.75 -2.69 -11.59
N GLN A 39 -2.08 -1.48 -12.08
CA GLN A 39 -1.66 -0.22 -11.49
C GLN A 39 -2.89 0.68 -11.32
N LEU A 40 -3.16 1.11 -10.10
CA LEU A 40 -4.20 2.08 -9.77
C LEU A 40 -3.57 3.46 -9.67
N ASN A 41 -4.19 4.46 -10.31
CA ASN A 41 -3.74 5.84 -10.27
C ASN A 41 -4.86 6.70 -9.67
N TYR A 42 -4.65 7.22 -8.47
CA TYR A 42 -5.55 8.10 -7.75
C TYR A 42 -5.08 9.54 -7.85
N ARG A 43 -6.01 10.46 -8.10
CA ARG A 43 -5.78 11.91 -7.97
C ARG A 43 -6.46 12.37 -6.69
N LEU A 44 -5.66 12.82 -5.73
CA LEU A 44 -6.09 13.12 -4.37
C LEU A 44 -5.76 14.57 -4.02
N ALA A 45 -6.53 15.16 -3.10
CA ALA A 45 -6.35 16.56 -2.72
C ALA A 45 -5.13 16.79 -1.81
N SER A 46 -4.61 15.74 -1.16
CA SER A 46 -3.48 15.85 -0.22
C SER A 46 -2.79 14.51 0.02
N GLU A 47 -1.58 14.57 0.57
CA GLU A 47 -0.85 13.39 1.05
C GLU A 47 -1.61 12.64 2.18
N ALA A 48 -2.36 13.37 3.01
CA ALA A 48 -3.18 12.77 4.06
C ALA A 48 -4.25 11.83 3.48
N MET A 49 -4.88 12.20 2.36
CA MET A 49 -5.79 11.32 1.65
C MET A 49 -5.05 10.14 1.00
N ALA A 50 -3.85 10.35 0.47
CA ALA A 50 -3.04 9.27 -0.09
C ALA A 50 -2.74 8.19 0.96
N ARG A 51 -2.43 8.62 2.19
CA ARG A 51 -2.25 7.72 3.33
C ARG A 51 -3.51 6.94 3.67
N GLN A 52 -4.67 7.57 3.67
CA GLN A 52 -5.93 6.87 3.94
C GLN A 52 -6.20 5.78 2.90
N VAL A 53 -5.97 6.07 1.61
CA VAL A 53 -6.11 5.08 0.54
C VAL A 53 -5.11 3.94 0.69
N LEU A 54 -3.85 4.24 1.04
CA LEU A 54 -2.83 3.22 1.31
C LEU A 54 -3.21 2.33 2.49
N ASN A 55 -3.64 2.92 3.61
CA ASN A 55 -4.10 2.15 4.78
C ASN A 55 -5.28 1.24 4.43
N GLN A 56 -6.25 1.71 3.63
CA GLN A 56 -7.36 0.86 3.18
C GLN A 56 -6.86 -0.34 2.37
N HIS A 57 -5.90 -0.14 1.46
CA HIS A 57 -5.33 -1.25 0.69
C HIS A 57 -4.51 -2.19 1.59
N LEU A 58 -3.78 -1.66 2.56
CA LEU A 58 -3.05 -2.47 3.55
C LEU A 58 -4.00 -3.30 4.40
N SER A 59 -5.11 -2.73 4.89
CA SER A 59 -6.11 -3.48 5.65
C SER A 59 -6.70 -4.64 4.84
N LEU A 60 -6.92 -4.47 3.53
CA LEU A 60 -7.38 -5.55 2.65
C LEU A 60 -6.33 -6.66 2.47
N LEU A 61 -5.05 -6.30 2.51
CA LEU A 61 -3.92 -7.23 2.42
C LEU A 61 -3.53 -7.84 3.78
N GLY A 62 -4.17 -7.43 4.87
CA GLY A 62 -3.80 -7.82 6.24
C GLY A 62 -2.51 -7.17 6.76
N GLY A 63 -2.05 -6.08 6.13
CA GLY A 63 -0.88 -5.31 6.55
C GLY A 63 -1.16 -4.36 7.71
N GLU A 64 -0.09 -3.90 8.36
CA GLU A 64 -0.18 -2.87 9.40
C GLU A 64 -0.47 -1.50 8.81
N GLU A 65 -1.34 -0.74 9.47
CA GLU A 65 -1.65 0.64 9.07
C GLU A 65 -0.44 1.57 9.27
N ILE A 66 -0.26 2.48 8.33
CA ILE A 66 0.75 3.54 8.42
C ILE A 66 0.26 4.59 9.42
N ARG A 67 1.01 4.78 10.52
CA ARG A 67 0.68 5.76 11.57
C ARG A 67 0.71 7.19 11.03
N ALA A 68 -0.19 8.05 11.50
CA ALA A 68 -0.31 9.45 11.02
C ALA A 68 0.97 10.30 11.14
N ASN A 69 1.83 10.02 12.12
CA ASN A 69 3.08 10.76 12.34
C ASN A 69 4.29 10.14 11.63
N GLN A 70 4.11 9.04 10.90
CA GLN A 70 5.20 8.43 10.15
C GLN A 70 5.39 9.19 8.82
N PRO A 71 6.60 9.63 8.47
CA PRO A 71 6.83 10.22 7.16
C PRO A 71 6.58 9.17 6.07
N LEU A 72 5.74 9.47 5.08
CA LEU A 72 5.57 8.62 3.91
C LEU A 72 6.65 9.00 2.87
N PRO A 73 7.54 8.08 2.49
CA PRO A 73 8.44 8.34 1.36
C PRO A 73 7.63 8.46 0.06
N ILE A 74 8.18 9.23 -0.89
CA ILE A 74 7.61 9.50 -2.22
C ILE A 74 7.37 8.19 -3.00
N ALA A 75 8.16 7.15 -2.75
CA ALA A 75 7.90 5.81 -3.24
C ALA A 75 8.35 4.78 -2.20
N GLY A 76 7.65 3.66 -2.13
CA GLY A 76 7.94 2.63 -1.15
C GLY A 76 7.27 1.30 -1.47
N GLU A 77 7.67 0.29 -0.71
CA GLU A 77 7.05 -1.03 -0.67
C GLU A 77 6.53 -1.25 0.75
N LEU A 78 5.31 -1.75 0.85
CA LEU A 78 4.65 -2.06 2.11
C LEU A 78 4.28 -3.54 2.09
N SER A 79 4.81 -4.30 3.04
CA SER A 79 4.50 -5.73 3.15
C SER A 79 3.25 -5.93 4.00
N GLY A 80 2.31 -6.74 3.50
CA GLY A 80 1.21 -7.26 4.31
C GLY A 80 1.74 -8.35 5.23
N SER A 81 1.83 -8.09 6.53
CA SER A 81 2.21 -9.10 7.51
C SER A 81 1.15 -10.21 7.57
N GLN A 82 1.49 -11.43 7.10
CA GLN A 82 0.76 -12.63 7.47
C GLN A 82 1.11 -13.01 8.92
N ASP A 83 0.61 -12.26 9.89
CA ASP A 83 0.55 -12.75 11.26
C ASP A 83 -0.73 -12.25 11.94
N ALA A 84 -1.87 -12.56 11.32
CA ALA A 84 -3.11 -12.68 12.07
C ALA A 84 -3.15 -14.08 12.71
N THR A 85 -2.25 -14.34 13.66
CA THR A 85 -2.47 -15.41 14.64
C THR A 85 -3.66 -14.99 15.51
N VAL A 86 -4.87 -15.25 15.01
CA VAL A 86 -6.11 -15.14 15.79
C VAL A 86 -6.10 -16.29 16.80
N SER A 87 -5.37 -16.10 17.89
CA SER A 87 -5.56 -16.91 19.10
C SER A 87 -6.88 -16.46 19.73
N MET A 88 -7.96 -17.15 19.34
CA MET A 88 -9.22 -17.07 20.09
C MET A 88 -8.95 -17.53 21.52
N PRO A 89 -9.32 -16.76 22.56
CA PRO A 89 -9.33 -17.30 23.91
C PRO A 89 -10.41 -18.39 23.97
N ILE A 90 -9.98 -19.63 24.19
CA ILE A 90 -10.87 -20.73 24.54
C ILE A 90 -11.42 -20.42 25.94
N ALA A 91 -12.75 -20.47 26.07
CA ALA A 91 -13.50 -20.22 27.29
C ALA A 91 -13.12 -21.15 28.45
#